data_AF-A0AB33QGB9-F1
#
_entry.id   AF-A0AB33QGB9-F1
#
_cell.length_a   1.000
_cell.length_b   1.000
_cell.length_c   1.000
_cell.angle_alpha   90.00
_cell.angle_beta   90.00
_cell.angle_gamma   90.00
#
_symmetry.space_group_name_H-M   'P 1'
#
loop_
_entity.id
_entity.type
_entity.pdbx_description
1 polymer ?
#
loop_
_entity_poly.entity_id
_entity_poly.type
_entity_poly.pdbx_seq_one_letter_code
_entity_poly.pdbx_strand_id
1 'polypeptide(L)'
;MIICLLLAFLLLVITGMISEYFGNTAGGFFFCIVAPIVFFYIRSKKKKQKQSIKKEYEAVSMPLKNKDVIEFTYTNADGITKHRKVRVVHVDDVYIEGYCYTANDTRTFRLDRIDGLIEQEGEYYPVEEWLERQGIDTVKYQPKLQTKKAKSSPLEICFTGFSKADKEHLEILAKVHDFKVRKTVTHNLDFLVTGYNAGPSKIDAAMNVGAILLNESQFINMIETGEITKWQN
;
A
#
# COMPACT_ATOMS: atom_id res chain seq x y z
N MET A 1 3.54 25.52 18.05
CA MET A 1 4.86 25.92 18.59
C MET A 1 5.12 27.42 18.42
N ILE A 2 4.87 27.98 17.23
CA ILE A 2 5.03 29.41 16.91
C ILE A 2 4.16 30.34 17.77
N ILE A 3 2.91 29.98 18.06
CA ILE A 3 2.00 30.79 18.91
C ILE A 3 2.49 30.87 20.37
N CYS A 4 3.09 29.80 20.91
CA CYS A 4 3.67 29.84 22.26
C CYS A 4 4.95 30.69 22.33
N LEU A 5 5.74 30.70 21.24
CA LEU A 5 6.95 31.54 21.15
C LEU A 5 6.58 33.02 21.10
N LEU A 6 5.51 33.39 20.38
CA LEU A 6 5.02 34.77 20.31
C LEU A 6 4.46 35.26 21.66
N LEU A 7 3.71 34.42 22.38
CA LEU A 7 3.19 34.76 23.71
C LEU A 7 4.29 34.85 24.78
N ALA A 8 5.32 34.01 24.70
CA ALA A 8 6.48 34.09 25.58
C ALA A 8 7.30 35.37 25.34
N PHE A 9 7.42 35.80 24.08
CA PHE A 9 8.10 37.04 23.72
C PHE A 9 7.34 38.27 24.22
N LEU A 10 6.00 38.28 24.08
CA LEU A 10 5.15 39.35 24.61
C LEU A 10 5.27 39.47 26.14
N LEU A 11 5.31 38.36 26.86
CA LEU A 11 5.49 38.34 28.32
C LEU A 11 6.86 38.87 28.74
N LEU A 12 7.93 38.54 28.01
CA LEU A 12 9.28 39.06 28.28
C LEU A 12 9.34 40.59 28.13
N VAL A 13 8.72 41.13 27.08
CA VAL A 13 8.65 42.58 26.83
C VAL A 13 7.87 43.29 27.94
N ILE A 14 6.73 42.73 28.36
CA ILE A 14 5.91 43.29 29.44
C ILE A 14 6.67 43.25 30.78
N THR A 15 7.40 42.17 31.09
CA THR A 15 8.20 42.09 32.32
C THR A 15 9.38 43.07 32.33
N GLY A 16 9.98 43.37 31.16
CA GLY A 16 11.03 44.39 31.03
C GLY A 16 10.51 45.79 31.30
N MET A 17 9.31 46.12 30.81
CA MET A 17 8.70 47.44 31.04
C MET A 17 8.26 47.65 32.51
N ILE A 18 7.89 46.58 33.22
CA ILE A 18 7.48 46.67 34.63
C ILE A 18 8.70 46.79 35.57
N SER A 19 9.88 46.28 35.18
CA SER A 19 11.08 46.35 36.03
C SER A 19 11.68 47.76 36.13
N GLU A 20 11.55 48.58 35.08
CA GLU A 20 11.93 50.00 35.10
C GLU A 20 11.05 50.84 36.04
N TYR A 21 9.80 50.41 36.28
CA TYR A 21 8.83 51.22 37.02
C TYR A 21 8.78 50.93 38.53
N PHE A 22 9.14 49.72 38.98
CA PHE A 22 9.02 49.31 40.40
C PHE A 22 10.33 48.79 41.03
N GLY A 23 11.44 48.82 40.29
CA GLY A 23 12.72 48.29 40.76
C GLY A 23 12.78 46.76 40.74
N ASN A 24 14.01 46.23 40.66
CA ASN A 24 14.32 44.83 40.33
C ASN A 24 13.66 43.78 41.25
N THR A 25 13.21 44.17 42.45
CA THR A 25 12.62 43.29 43.45
C THR A 25 11.15 42.93 43.15
N ALA A 26 10.39 43.83 42.52
CA ALA A 26 8.96 43.64 42.26
C ALA A 26 8.69 42.76 41.02
N GLY A 27 9.56 42.84 40.00
CA GLY A 27 9.47 42.00 38.79
C GLY A 27 9.74 40.52 39.06
N GLY A 28 10.66 40.20 39.98
CA GLY A 28 10.96 38.83 40.38
C GLY A 28 9.80 38.14 41.11
N PHE A 29 9.05 38.87 41.93
CA PHE A 29 7.89 38.32 42.65
C PHE A 29 6.75 37.94 41.71
N PHE A 30 6.50 38.74 40.67
CA PHE A 30 5.48 38.46 39.67
C PHE A 30 5.80 37.19 38.85
N PHE A 31 7.06 37.01 38.49
CA PHE A 31 7.51 35.83 37.74
C PHE A 31 7.41 34.55 38.58
N CYS A 32 7.74 34.63 39.88
CA CYS A 32 7.68 33.50 40.80
C CYS A 32 6.25 33.05 41.16
N ILE A 33 5.23 33.89 41.01
CA ILE A 33 3.84 33.54 41.36
C ILE A 33 3.03 33.17 40.10
N VAL A 34 3.14 33.95 39.03
CA VAL A 34 2.31 33.75 37.84
C VAL A 34 2.79 32.56 37.00
N ALA A 35 4.11 32.38 36.86
CA ALA A 35 4.66 31.27 36.08
C ALA A 35 4.26 29.88 36.63
N PRO A 36 4.33 29.59 37.95
CA PRO A 36 3.87 28.30 38.45
C PRO A 36 2.35 28.10 38.35
N ILE A 37 1.54 29.16 38.44
CA ILE A 37 0.08 29.06 38.24
C ILE A 37 -0.24 28.66 36.79
N VAL A 38 0.40 29.31 35.81
CA VAL A 38 0.24 28.98 34.38
C VAL A 38 0.78 27.59 34.07
N PHE A 39 1.94 27.22 34.63
CA PHE A 39 2.51 25.88 34.49
C PHE A 39 1.61 24.80 35.10
N PHE A 40 1.05 25.04 36.29
CA PHE A 40 0.11 24.14 36.95
C PHE A 40 -1.20 24.02 36.16
N TYR A 41 -1.70 25.11 35.60
CA TYR A 41 -2.88 25.11 34.73
C TYR A 41 -2.65 24.26 33.46
N ILE A 42 -1.53 24.46 32.76
CA ILE A 42 -1.15 23.67 31.57
C ILE A 42 -0.96 22.19 31.94
N ARG A 43 -0.31 21.90 33.08
CA ARG A 43 -0.13 20.54 33.60
C ARG A 43 -1.48 19.89 33.94
N SER A 44 -2.44 20.66 34.47
CA SER A 44 -3.79 20.17 34.79
C SER A 44 -4.58 19.77 33.52
N LYS A 45 -4.46 20.56 32.43
CA LYS A 45 -5.06 20.25 31.13
C LYS A 45 -4.46 18.97 30.52
N LYS A 46 -3.12 18.83 30.55
CA LYS A 46 -2.44 17.60 30.09
C LYS A 46 -2.86 16.37 30.90
N LYS A 47 -3.04 16.51 32.24
CA LYS A 47 -3.54 15.41 33.09
C LYS A 47 -4.98 15.02 32.74
N LYS A 48 -5.89 16.00 32.56
CA LYS A 48 -7.29 15.74 32.16
C LYS A 48 -7.37 15.08 30.78
N GLN A 49 -6.56 15.51 29.82
CA GLN A 49 -6.48 14.90 28.49
C GLN A 49 -5.85 13.49 28.52
N LYS A 50 -4.80 13.28 29.32
CA LYS A 50 -4.24 11.94 29.54
C LYS A 50 -5.24 11.02 30.24
N GLN A 51 -6.09 11.55 31.11
CA GLN A 51 -7.10 10.79 31.85
C GLN A 51 -8.37 10.52 31.04
N SER A 52 -8.75 11.40 30.10
CA SER A 52 -9.80 11.10 29.11
C SER A 52 -9.33 10.04 28.12
N ILE A 53 -8.08 10.14 27.62
CA ILE A 53 -7.43 9.09 26.82
C ILE A 53 -7.30 7.78 27.62
N LYS A 54 -7.05 7.87 28.94
CA LYS A 54 -6.99 6.70 29.84
C LYS A 54 -8.33 5.96 29.89
N LYS A 55 -9.40 6.70 30.16
CA LYS A 55 -10.76 6.16 30.27
C LYS A 55 -11.27 5.63 28.94
N GLU A 56 -10.90 6.26 27.83
CA GLU A 56 -11.25 5.80 26.49
C GLU A 56 -10.50 4.51 26.13
N TYR A 57 -9.22 4.36 26.50
CA TYR A 57 -8.54 3.06 26.33
C TYR A 57 -9.12 1.97 27.26
N GLU A 58 -9.49 2.31 28.50
CA GLU A 58 -10.07 1.35 29.46
C GLU A 58 -11.49 0.90 29.03
N ALA A 59 -12.23 1.77 28.33
CA ALA A 59 -13.52 1.43 27.72
C ALA A 59 -13.38 0.62 26.42
N VAL A 60 -12.28 0.80 25.67
CA VAL A 60 -11.93 -0.02 24.49
C VAL A 60 -11.31 -1.36 24.87
N SER A 61 -10.76 -1.52 26.08
CA SER A 61 -10.15 -2.76 26.55
C SER A 61 -11.11 -3.73 27.25
N MET A 62 -12.40 -3.71 26.91
CA MET A 62 -13.29 -4.81 27.31
C MET A 62 -12.83 -6.10 26.62
N PRO A 63 -12.82 -7.26 27.31
CA PRO A 63 -12.35 -8.50 26.71
C PRO A 63 -13.45 -9.03 25.79
N LEU A 64 -13.31 -8.82 24.48
CA LEU A 64 -14.35 -9.18 23.52
C LEU A 64 -13.72 -9.91 22.32
N LYS A 65 -14.26 -11.11 22.08
CA LYS A 65 -13.87 -12.20 21.17
C LYS A 65 -12.80 -11.87 20.11
N ASN A 66 -11.72 -12.65 20.15
CA ASN A 66 -10.56 -12.67 19.24
C ASN A 66 -10.87 -12.99 17.76
N LYS A 67 -12.15 -13.04 17.37
CA LYS A 67 -12.60 -13.41 16.03
C LYS A 67 -12.45 -12.27 15.04
N ASP A 68 -12.41 -11.02 15.48
CA ASP A 68 -12.46 -9.88 14.56
C ASP A 68 -11.07 -9.29 14.28
N VAL A 69 -10.01 -9.94 14.74
CA VAL A 69 -8.63 -9.50 14.52
C VAL A 69 -8.03 -10.27 13.35
N ILE A 70 -7.56 -9.52 12.36
CA ILE A 70 -6.91 -10.05 11.16
C ILE A 70 -5.51 -9.48 11.00
N GLU A 71 -4.62 -10.26 10.40
CA GLU A 71 -3.27 -9.84 10.02
C GLU A 71 -3.06 -9.99 8.52
N PHE A 72 -2.43 -9.01 7.88
CA PHE A 72 -2.19 -9.04 6.43
C PHE A 72 -1.06 -8.10 6.01
N THR A 73 -0.48 -8.36 4.84
CA THR A 73 0.47 -7.44 4.20
C THR A 73 -0.28 -6.44 3.31
N TYR A 74 0.09 -5.17 3.35
CA TYR A 74 -0.62 -4.11 2.61
C TYR A 74 0.34 -3.14 1.94
N THR A 75 0.14 -2.93 0.64
CA THR A 75 0.87 -1.93 -0.15
C THR A 75 0.02 -0.68 -0.36
N ASN A 76 0.49 0.47 0.15
CA ASN A 76 -0.24 1.73 0.03
C ASN A 76 -0.10 2.36 -1.38
N ALA A 77 -0.76 3.50 -1.62
CA ALA A 77 -0.69 4.21 -2.91
C ALA A 77 0.73 4.68 -3.29
N ASP A 78 1.61 4.85 -2.30
CA ASP A 78 3.01 5.23 -2.49
C ASP A 78 3.92 4.04 -2.80
N GLY A 79 3.37 2.82 -2.89
CA GLY A 79 4.12 1.58 -3.08
C GLY A 79 4.83 1.06 -1.82
N ILE A 80 4.50 1.61 -0.64
CA ILE A 80 5.09 1.20 0.64
C ILE A 80 4.29 0.03 1.21
N THR A 81 4.95 -1.13 1.28
CA THR A 81 4.41 -2.36 1.85
C THR A 81 4.66 -2.43 3.36
N LYS A 82 3.62 -2.73 4.15
CA LYS A 82 3.72 -2.93 5.61
C LYS A 82 2.81 -4.06 6.08
N HIS A 83 3.25 -4.80 7.09
CA HIS A 83 2.41 -5.74 7.82
C HIS A 83 1.42 -5.01 8.72
N ARG A 84 0.15 -5.42 8.71
CA ARG A 84 -0.96 -4.78 9.42
C ARG A 84 -1.68 -5.80 10.29
N LYS A 85 -1.84 -5.47 11.56
CA LYS A 85 -2.75 -6.15 12.48
C LYS A 85 -3.94 -5.23 12.74
N VAL A 86 -5.15 -5.67 12.40
CA VAL A 86 -6.35 -4.84 12.37
C VAL A 86 -7.50 -5.55 13.07
N ARG A 87 -8.13 -4.88 14.03
CA ARG A 87 -9.44 -5.29 14.55
C ARG A 87 -10.51 -4.70 13.65
N VAL A 88 -11.19 -5.54 12.89
CA VAL A 88 -12.24 -5.15 11.94
C VAL A 88 -13.43 -4.57 12.71
N VAL A 89 -13.96 -3.47 12.19
CA VAL A 89 -15.16 -2.78 12.68
C VAL A 89 -16.25 -2.84 11.62
N HIS A 90 -15.88 -2.64 10.36
CA HIS A 90 -16.78 -2.70 9.22
C HIS A 90 -16.03 -3.27 8.01
N VAL A 91 -16.75 -3.99 7.16
CA VAL A 91 -16.22 -4.53 5.92
C VAL A 91 -17.34 -4.52 4.88
N ASP A 92 -16.98 -4.14 3.65
CA ASP A 92 -17.82 -4.25 2.47
C ASP A 92 -17.04 -5.00 1.35
N ASP A 93 -17.49 -4.88 0.10
CA ASP A 93 -16.88 -5.53 -1.06
C ASP A 93 -15.62 -4.82 -1.60
N VAL A 94 -15.25 -3.66 -1.05
CA VAL A 94 -14.08 -2.85 -1.50
C VAL A 94 -13.11 -2.52 -0.36
N TYR A 95 -13.60 -2.35 0.86
CA TYR A 95 -12.87 -1.79 1.99
C TYR A 95 -13.04 -2.63 3.27
N ILE A 96 -11.96 -2.64 4.07
CA ILE A 96 -11.97 -3.04 5.47
C ILE A 96 -11.70 -1.81 6.32
N GLU A 97 -12.56 -1.53 7.27
CA GLU A 97 -12.36 -0.48 8.27
C GLU A 97 -12.14 -1.10 9.64
N GLY A 98 -11.11 -0.61 10.34
CA GLY A 98 -10.80 -1.16 11.65
C GLY A 98 -9.71 -0.42 12.39
N TYR A 99 -9.51 -0.82 13.64
CA TYR A 99 -8.43 -0.30 14.47
C TYR A 99 -7.13 -1.01 14.13
N CYS A 100 -6.16 -0.28 13.56
CA CYS A 100 -4.86 -0.82 13.18
C CYS A 100 -3.88 -0.71 14.36
N TYR A 101 -3.49 -1.85 14.94
CA TYR A 101 -2.54 -1.89 16.06
C TYR A 101 -1.14 -1.44 15.64
N THR A 102 -0.72 -1.70 14.40
CA THR A 102 0.59 -1.25 13.88
C THR A 102 0.68 0.28 13.81
N ALA A 103 -0.43 0.97 13.52
CA ALA A 103 -0.48 2.43 13.43
C ALA A 103 -1.03 3.11 14.69
N ASN A 104 -1.61 2.33 15.60
CA ASN A 104 -2.33 2.79 16.79
C ASN A 104 -3.43 3.83 16.47
N ASP A 105 -4.19 3.57 15.40
CA ASP A 105 -5.24 4.46 14.89
C ASP A 105 -6.27 3.68 14.04
N THR A 106 -7.49 4.22 13.88
CA THR A 106 -8.53 3.65 13.01
C THR A 106 -8.22 3.97 11.55
N ARG A 107 -8.28 2.97 10.68
CA ARG A 107 -7.95 3.11 9.26
C ARG A 107 -8.86 2.27 8.37
N THR A 108 -9.01 2.76 7.15
CA THR A 108 -9.68 2.06 6.05
C THR A 108 -8.62 1.52 5.08
N PHE A 109 -8.71 0.24 4.77
CA PHE A 109 -7.82 -0.50 3.87
C PHE A 109 -8.62 -0.93 2.65
N ARG A 110 -8.05 -0.77 1.45
CA ARG A 110 -8.67 -1.33 0.26
C ARG A 110 -8.31 -2.80 0.14
N LEU A 111 -9.30 -3.64 -0.13
CA LEU A 111 -9.14 -5.09 -0.27
C LEU A 111 -8.19 -5.46 -1.41
N ASP A 112 -8.26 -4.72 -2.53
CA ASP A 112 -7.41 -4.90 -3.73
C ASP A 112 -5.91 -4.65 -3.50
N ARG A 113 -5.53 -4.08 -2.35
CA ARG A 113 -4.15 -3.74 -1.97
C ARG A 113 -3.60 -4.62 -0.85
N ILE A 114 -4.36 -5.64 -0.45
CA ILE A 114 -3.89 -6.67 0.46
C ILE A 114 -3.02 -7.64 -0.35
N ASP A 115 -1.76 -7.74 0.03
CA ASP A 115 -0.79 -8.63 -0.60
C ASP A 115 -0.85 -10.00 0.07
N GLY A 116 -1.22 -11.02 -0.69
CA GLY A 116 -1.23 -12.40 -0.21
C GLY A 116 -2.51 -12.79 0.54
N LEU A 117 -2.33 -13.37 1.73
CA LEU A 117 -3.41 -13.97 2.52
C LEU A 117 -3.71 -13.13 3.77
N ILE A 118 -4.96 -13.17 4.20
CA ILE A 118 -5.42 -12.66 5.49
C ILE A 118 -5.28 -13.78 6.51
N GLU A 119 -4.50 -13.56 7.55
CA GLU A 119 -4.42 -14.44 8.71
C GLU A 119 -5.51 -14.07 9.72
N GLN A 120 -6.27 -15.07 10.17
CA GLN A 120 -7.29 -14.93 11.20
C GLN A 120 -7.32 -16.20 12.05
N GLU A 121 -7.15 -16.05 13.37
CA GLU A 121 -7.11 -17.17 14.32
C GLU A 121 -6.06 -18.26 13.97
N GLY A 122 -4.98 -17.90 13.27
CA GLY A 122 -3.91 -18.82 12.85
C GLY A 122 -4.17 -19.57 11.54
N GLU A 123 -5.32 -19.33 10.92
CA GLU A 123 -5.67 -19.81 9.58
C GLU A 123 -5.43 -18.70 8.55
N TYR A 124 -5.14 -19.08 7.30
CA TYR A 124 -4.82 -18.14 6.23
C TYR A 124 -5.84 -18.24 5.12
N TYR A 125 -6.47 -17.11 4.79
CA TYR A 125 -7.55 -17.02 3.82
C TYR A 125 -7.16 -16.08 2.67
N PRO A 126 -7.42 -16.44 1.40
CA PRO A 126 -7.56 -15.46 0.34
C PRO A 126 -8.62 -14.42 0.73
N VAL A 127 -8.48 -13.19 0.21
CA VAL A 127 -9.39 -12.08 0.54
C VAL A 127 -10.85 -12.45 0.24
N GLU A 128 -11.08 -13.17 -0.86
CA GLU A 128 -12.40 -13.58 -1.34
C GLU A 128 -13.06 -14.56 -0.38
N GLU A 129 -12.33 -15.62 0.00
CA GLU A 129 -12.80 -16.63 0.94
C GLU A 129 -13.07 -16.00 2.31
N TRP A 130 -12.22 -15.05 2.72
CA TRP A 130 -12.42 -14.32 3.96
C TRP A 130 -13.71 -13.49 3.94
N LEU A 131 -14.02 -12.80 2.83
CA LEU A 131 -15.26 -12.03 2.65
C LEU A 131 -16.51 -12.91 2.65
N GLU A 132 -16.46 -14.07 1.98
CA GLU A 132 -17.57 -15.04 1.98
C GLU A 132 -17.90 -15.50 3.41
N ARG A 133 -16.87 -15.71 4.25
CA ARG A 133 -17.04 -16.05 5.67
C ARG A 133 -17.62 -14.90 6.51
N GLN A 134 -17.45 -13.66 6.07
CA GLN A 134 -18.12 -12.51 6.68
C GLN A 134 -19.58 -12.36 6.22
N GLY A 135 -20.07 -13.23 5.33
CA GLY A 135 -21.42 -13.15 4.76
C GLY A 135 -21.57 -12.07 3.68
N ILE A 136 -20.45 -11.67 3.05
CA ILE A 136 -20.44 -10.71 1.96
C ILE A 136 -20.45 -11.48 0.64
N ASP A 137 -21.54 -11.34 -0.11
CA ASP A 137 -21.67 -11.93 -1.45
C ASP A 137 -20.78 -11.19 -2.44
N THR A 138 -19.64 -11.80 -2.77
CA THR A 138 -18.61 -11.26 -3.68
C THR A 138 -18.94 -11.43 -5.17
N VAL A 139 -20.23 -11.54 -5.55
CA VAL A 139 -20.67 -11.79 -6.94
C VAL A 139 -20.24 -10.68 -7.93
N LYS A 140 -19.69 -9.57 -7.44
CA LYS A 140 -19.10 -8.47 -8.23
C LYS A 140 -17.61 -8.22 -7.97
N TYR A 141 -16.99 -8.90 -7.02
CA TYR A 141 -15.57 -8.78 -6.74
C TYR A 141 -14.84 -9.76 -7.65
N GLN A 142 -14.34 -9.27 -8.79
CA GLN A 142 -13.29 -9.96 -9.53
C GLN A 142 -11.96 -9.47 -8.99
N PRO A 143 -11.37 -10.15 -7.99
CA PRO A 143 -9.97 -9.94 -7.77
C PRO A 143 -9.28 -10.35 -9.07
N LYS A 144 -8.38 -9.51 -9.56
CA LYS A 144 -7.35 -10.01 -10.48
C LYS A 144 -6.39 -10.83 -9.62
N LEU A 145 -6.87 -11.94 -9.06
CA LEU A 145 -6.03 -12.98 -8.54
C LEU A 145 -5.14 -13.38 -9.70
N GLN A 146 -3.88 -13.00 -9.64
CA GLN A 146 -2.83 -13.66 -10.41
C GLN A 146 -2.61 -15.07 -9.82
N THR A 147 -3.67 -15.86 -9.68
CA THR A 147 -3.61 -17.28 -9.42
C THR A 147 -3.81 -18.00 -10.75
N LYS A 148 -2.74 -18.03 -11.55
CA LYS A 148 -2.59 -19.08 -12.56
C LYS A 148 -1.45 -20.02 -12.17
N LYS A 149 -1.70 -20.82 -11.14
CA LYS A 149 -1.28 -22.24 -11.13
C LYS A 149 -2.49 -23.16 -11.31
N ALA A 150 -3.39 -22.80 -12.22
CA ALA A 150 -4.00 -23.83 -13.06
C ALA A 150 -2.86 -24.41 -13.89
N LYS A 151 -2.71 -25.75 -13.96
CA LYS A 151 -1.71 -26.47 -14.80
C LYS A 151 -1.08 -25.53 -15.83
N SER A 152 0.11 -24.99 -15.56
CA SER A 152 0.62 -23.84 -16.30
C SER A 152 0.77 -24.26 -17.75
N SER A 153 -0.21 -23.91 -18.58
CA SER A 153 -0.05 -24.03 -20.02
C SER A 153 1.17 -23.19 -20.36
N PRO A 154 2.14 -23.74 -21.10
CA PRO A 154 3.34 -23.00 -21.48
C PRO A 154 2.93 -21.68 -22.14
N LEU A 155 3.58 -20.60 -21.74
CA LEU A 155 3.29 -19.24 -22.19
C LEU A 155 3.37 -19.19 -23.71
N GLU A 156 2.38 -18.57 -24.37
CA GLU A 156 2.31 -18.49 -25.82
C GLU A 156 3.10 -17.29 -26.35
N ILE A 157 3.99 -17.53 -27.30
CA ILE A 157 4.83 -16.51 -27.91
C ILE A 157 4.72 -16.51 -29.43
N CYS A 158 4.71 -15.34 -30.05
CA CYS A 158 4.73 -15.17 -31.50
C CYS A 158 5.84 -14.21 -31.91
N PHE A 159 6.48 -14.47 -33.05
CA PHE A 159 7.53 -13.63 -33.61
C PHE A 159 7.05 -13.00 -34.93
N THR A 160 7.28 -11.70 -35.07
CA THR A 160 6.93 -10.94 -36.29
C THR A 160 8.04 -9.95 -36.67
N GLY A 161 8.23 -9.71 -37.96
CA GLY A 161 9.19 -8.71 -38.44
C GLY A 161 10.67 -9.12 -38.44
N PHE A 162 10.97 -10.41 -38.41
CA PHE A 162 12.34 -10.95 -38.46
C PHE A 162 12.62 -11.65 -39.80
N SER A 163 13.89 -11.80 -40.17
CA SER A 163 14.27 -12.68 -41.28
C SER A 163 13.90 -14.13 -40.96
N LYS A 164 13.89 -14.99 -41.97
CA LYS A 164 13.63 -16.42 -41.78
C LYS A 164 14.63 -17.06 -40.80
N ALA A 165 15.91 -16.71 -40.91
CA ALA A 165 16.98 -17.27 -40.08
C ALA A 165 16.86 -16.79 -38.63
N ASP A 166 16.71 -15.48 -38.40
CA ASP A 166 16.61 -14.91 -37.04
C ASP A 166 15.35 -15.45 -36.34
N LYS A 167 14.25 -15.53 -37.08
CA LYS A 167 13.00 -16.08 -36.56
C LYS A 167 13.17 -17.53 -36.11
N GLU A 168 13.81 -18.37 -36.92
CA GLU A 168 14.05 -19.77 -36.57
C GLU A 168 14.91 -19.90 -35.30
N HIS A 169 15.97 -19.10 -35.19
CA HIS A 169 16.81 -19.05 -33.98
C HIS A 169 16.01 -18.66 -32.72
N LEU A 170 15.21 -17.60 -32.80
CA LEU A 170 14.38 -17.14 -31.67
C LEU A 170 13.29 -18.16 -31.29
N GLU A 171 12.69 -18.84 -32.26
CA GLU A 171 11.73 -19.91 -32.00
C GLU A 171 12.36 -21.13 -31.30
N ILE A 172 13.62 -21.44 -31.62
CA ILE A 172 14.37 -22.50 -30.94
C ILE A 172 14.64 -22.10 -29.49
N LEU A 173 15.15 -20.88 -29.25
CA LEU A 173 15.37 -20.35 -27.91
C LEU A 173 14.09 -20.37 -27.08
N ALA A 174 12.98 -19.89 -27.63
CA ALA A 174 11.68 -19.93 -26.96
C ALA A 174 11.27 -21.34 -26.53
N LYS A 175 11.44 -22.35 -27.41
CA LYS A 175 11.11 -23.74 -27.07
C LYS A 175 12.00 -24.32 -25.98
N VAL A 176 13.29 -23.96 -25.98
CA VAL A 176 14.26 -24.38 -24.95
C VAL A 176 13.86 -23.85 -23.57
N HIS A 177 13.28 -22.64 -23.52
CA HIS A 177 12.79 -22.01 -22.30
C HIS A 177 11.28 -22.27 -22.04
N ASP A 178 10.76 -23.41 -22.52
CA ASP A 178 9.38 -23.88 -22.27
C ASP A 178 8.24 -22.94 -22.76
N PHE A 179 8.51 -22.09 -23.76
CA PHE A 179 7.45 -21.32 -24.43
C PHE A 179 6.76 -22.11 -25.54
N LYS A 180 5.46 -21.88 -25.69
CA LYS A 180 4.66 -22.40 -26.79
C LYS A 180 4.65 -21.42 -27.96
N VAL A 181 5.48 -21.70 -28.96
CA VAL A 181 5.59 -20.87 -30.18
C VAL A 181 4.33 -20.98 -31.05
N ARG A 182 3.72 -19.84 -31.40
CA ARG A 182 2.57 -19.71 -32.31
C ARG A 182 2.97 -18.95 -33.58
N LYS A 183 2.44 -19.38 -34.73
CA LYS A 183 2.65 -18.72 -36.04
C LYS A 183 1.78 -17.47 -36.23
N THR A 184 0.64 -17.43 -35.55
CA THR A 184 -0.38 -16.38 -35.64
C THR A 184 -0.69 -15.85 -34.25
N VAL A 185 -1.20 -14.63 -34.18
CA VAL A 185 -1.74 -14.07 -32.93
C VAL A 185 -2.99 -14.86 -32.56
N THR A 186 -3.01 -15.39 -31.35
CA THR A 186 -4.11 -16.18 -30.79
C THR A 186 -4.80 -15.36 -29.70
N HIS A 187 -6.01 -15.74 -29.31
CA HIS A 187 -6.71 -15.08 -28.20
C HIS A 187 -5.97 -15.22 -26.85
N ASN A 188 -5.11 -16.24 -26.71
CA ASN A 188 -4.36 -16.50 -25.49
C ASN A 188 -2.86 -16.22 -25.67
N LEU A 189 -2.50 -15.33 -26.60
CA LEU A 189 -1.10 -14.97 -26.82
C LEU A 189 -0.59 -14.16 -25.62
N ASP A 190 0.49 -14.60 -24.98
CA ASP A 190 1.09 -13.90 -23.84
C ASP A 190 2.12 -12.85 -24.32
N PHE A 191 2.93 -13.20 -25.33
CA PHE A 191 4.01 -12.34 -25.85
C PHE A 191 4.03 -12.23 -27.37
N LEU A 192 4.22 -11.01 -27.88
CA LEU A 192 4.60 -10.76 -29.28
C LEU A 192 5.98 -10.12 -29.33
N VAL A 193 6.95 -10.83 -29.91
CA VAL A 193 8.28 -10.29 -30.15
C VAL A 193 8.33 -9.67 -31.54
N THR A 194 8.74 -8.41 -31.59
CA THR A 194 8.75 -7.56 -32.78
C THR A 194 10.18 -7.31 -33.25
N GLY A 195 10.41 -7.56 -34.53
CA GLY A 195 11.65 -7.29 -35.24
C GLY A 195 11.56 -6.07 -36.16
N TYR A 196 12.65 -5.81 -36.88
CA TYR A 196 12.83 -4.61 -37.73
C TYR A 196 11.79 -4.44 -38.84
N ASN A 197 11.14 -5.51 -39.30
CA ASN A 197 10.10 -5.49 -40.35
C ASN A 197 8.69 -5.73 -39.80
N ALA A 198 8.43 -5.45 -38.51
CA ALA A 198 7.14 -5.73 -37.89
C ALA A 198 6.05 -4.80 -38.43
N GLY A 199 5.05 -5.36 -39.12
CA GLY A 199 3.90 -4.61 -39.63
C GLY A 199 2.85 -4.32 -38.55
N PRO A 200 2.13 -3.18 -38.66
CA PRO A 200 1.21 -2.70 -37.62
C PRO A 200 0.06 -3.67 -37.33
N SER A 201 -0.46 -4.34 -38.37
CA SER A 201 -1.60 -5.26 -38.24
C SER A 201 -1.41 -6.37 -37.18
N LYS A 202 -0.20 -6.95 -37.07
CA LYS A 202 0.08 -7.97 -36.05
C LYS A 202 0.30 -7.38 -34.66
N ILE A 203 0.83 -6.17 -34.59
CA ILE A 203 1.04 -5.43 -33.34
C ILE A 203 -0.34 -5.06 -32.77
N ASP A 204 -1.22 -4.49 -33.58
CA ASP A 204 -2.60 -4.15 -33.18
C ASP A 204 -3.38 -5.38 -32.74
N ALA A 205 -3.27 -6.50 -33.49
CA ALA A 205 -3.91 -7.76 -33.10
C ALA A 205 -3.41 -8.26 -31.74
N ALA A 206 -2.10 -8.17 -31.48
CA ALA A 206 -1.51 -8.56 -30.20
C ALA A 206 -1.93 -7.64 -29.04
N MET A 207 -1.98 -6.32 -29.28
CA MET A 207 -2.47 -5.35 -28.30
C MET A 207 -3.94 -5.61 -27.96
N ASN A 208 -4.78 -5.93 -28.95
CA ASN A 208 -6.20 -6.22 -28.74
C ASN A 208 -6.46 -7.46 -27.87
N VAL A 209 -5.61 -8.48 -27.97
CA VAL A 209 -5.70 -9.67 -27.10
C VAL A 209 -4.98 -9.49 -25.75
N GLY A 210 -4.33 -8.34 -25.55
CA GLY A 210 -3.60 -8.02 -24.32
C GLY A 210 -2.22 -8.66 -24.21
N ALA A 211 -1.63 -9.09 -25.32
CA ALA A 211 -0.28 -9.66 -25.34
C ALA A 211 0.77 -8.58 -25.07
N ILE A 212 1.82 -8.94 -24.33
CA ILE A 212 2.95 -8.06 -24.04
C ILE A 212 3.84 -7.97 -25.27
N LEU A 213 4.12 -6.74 -25.72
CA LEU A 213 5.04 -6.48 -26.82
C LEU A 213 6.47 -6.44 -26.30
N LEU A 214 7.37 -7.14 -26.98
CA LEU A 214 8.81 -7.14 -26.70
C LEU A 214 9.59 -6.91 -28.00
N ASN A 215 10.77 -6.32 -27.90
CA ASN A 215 11.79 -6.41 -28.95
C ASN A 215 12.71 -7.62 -28.69
N GLU A 216 13.64 -7.89 -29.60
CA GLU A 216 14.55 -9.04 -29.49
C GLU A 216 15.39 -9.03 -28.21
N SER A 217 15.99 -7.89 -27.86
CA SER A 217 16.85 -7.80 -26.66
C SER A 217 16.05 -7.94 -25.36
N GLN A 218 14.83 -7.41 -25.31
CA GLN A 218 13.91 -7.59 -24.18
C GLN A 218 13.49 -9.05 -24.02
N PHE A 219 13.26 -9.76 -25.13
CA PHE A 219 12.98 -11.18 -25.10
C PHE A 219 14.18 -11.97 -24.54
N ILE A 220 15.40 -11.67 -24.99
CA ILE A 220 16.63 -12.32 -24.48
C ILE A 220 16.81 -12.04 -22.98
N ASN A 221 16.70 -10.78 -22.55
CA ASN A 221 16.81 -10.44 -21.13
C ASN A 221 15.74 -11.13 -20.29
N MET A 222 14.50 -11.25 -20.80
CA MET A 222 13.40 -11.92 -20.10
C MET A 222 13.68 -13.42 -19.91
N ILE A 223 14.21 -14.12 -20.92
CA ILE A 223 14.51 -15.56 -20.79
C ILE A 223 15.73 -15.82 -19.90
N GLU A 224 16.67 -14.89 -19.79
CA GLU A 224 17.88 -15.01 -18.96
C GLU A 224 17.63 -14.62 -17.49
N THR A 225 16.89 -13.54 -17.25
CA THR A 225 16.73 -12.95 -15.91
C THR A 225 15.38 -13.24 -15.27
N GLY A 226 14.38 -13.59 -16.07
CA GLY A 226 12.98 -13.68 -15.63
C GLY A 226 12.30 -12.31 -15.45
N GLU A 227 12.98 -11.20 -15.75
CA GLU A 227 12.44 -9.85 -15.62
C GLU A 227 11.94 -9.31 -16.96
N ILE A 228 10.74 -8.70 -16.97
CA ILE A 228 10.21 -7.98 -18.13
C ILE A 228 10.49 -6.48 -17.91
N THR A 229 11.44 -5.93 -18.67
CA THR A 229 11.67 -4.49 -18.69
C THR A 229 10.50 -3.79 -19.41
N LYS A 230 9.96 -2.73 -18.80
CA LYS A 230 8.83 -1.99 -19.39
C LYS A 230 9.22 -1.46 -20.77
N TRP A 231 8.29 -1.55 -21.72
CA TRP A 231 8.36 -0.90 -23.03
C TRP A 231 8.56 0.61 -22.82
N GLN A 232 9.75 1.12 -23.15
CA GLN A 232 10.00 2.56 -23.23
C GLN A 232 9.86 2.93 -24.71
N ASN A 233 8.78 3.65 -25.02
CA ASN A 233 8.63 4.37 -26.29
C ASN A 233 9.80 5.32 -26.52
#